data_AF-A0A378A788-F1
#
_entry.id   AF-A0A378A788-F1
#
_cell.length_a   1.000
_cell.length_b   1.000
_cell.length_c   1.000
_cell.angle_alpha   90.00
_cell.angle_beta   90.00
_cell.angle_gamma   90.00
#
_symmetry.space_group_name_H-M   'P 1'
#
loop_
_entity.id
_entity.type
_entity.pdbx_description
1 polymer ?
#
loop_
_entity_poly.entity_id
_entity_poly.type
_entity_poly.pdbx_seq_one_letter_code
_entity_poly.pdbx_strand_id
1 'polypeptide(L)'
;MTDLITRPRRLRQSAALRALFEETTLSLNDLVLPIFVEEEIDDYKAIEAMPGVMRIPEKYLAREIERIANAGIRSVMTFGISHHTDATGSDTWNENGLVARMSRICKSTVPEMIVMSDTCFCEYTSHGHCGVLCDHGVDNDATLENLGKQAVVAAAAGADFIRSFRRDGRTGAGDSPLAGRRRLHQYGDHVLLDQVRFFLLRSVPRSGRYRAEGRSENLSDEPDEPPGGHSRVAAR
;
A
#
# COMPACT_ATOMS: atom_id res chain seq x y z
N MET A 1 -27.24 -10.55 47.88
CA MET A 1 -26.79 -11.64 46.98
C MET A 1 -27.25 -11.27 45.59
N THR A 2 -26.34 -11.09 44.63
CA THR A 2 -26.71 -10.58 43.30
C THR A 2 -27.33 -11.70 42.46
N ASP A 3 -28.62 -11.60 42.18
CA ASP A 3 -29.31 -12.53 41.30
C ASP A 3 -29.04 -12.17 39.84
N LEU A 4 -28.27 -13.04 39.17
CA LEU A 4 -27.87 -12.87 37.79
C LEU A 4 -28.15 -14.19 37.07
N ILE A 5 -29.20 -14.18 36.25
CA ILE A 5 -29.66 -15.31 35.43
C ILE A 5 -28.63 -15.61 34.33
N THR A 6 -28.17 -14.56 33.64
CA THR A 6 -27.15 -14.65 32.59
C THR A 6 -25.75 -14.47 33.17
N ARG A 7 -24.88 -15.47 32.99
CA ARG A 7 -23.50 -15.46 33.49
C ARG A 7 -22.52 -15.86 32.40
N PRO A 8 -22.07 -14.92 31.55
CA PRO A 8 -21.16 -15.21 30.43
C PRO A 8 -19.82 -15.84 30.86
N ARG A 9 -19.41 -15.61 32.12
CA ARG A 9 -18.20 -16.21 32.70
C ARG A 9 -18.26 -17.74 32.78
N ARG A 10 -19.44 -18.37 32.78
CA ARG A 10 -19.60 -19.84 32.80
C ARG A 10 -18.85 -20.50 31.64
N LEU A 11 -18.86 -19.89 30.44
CA LEU A 11 -18.19 -20.41 29.25
C LEU A 11 -16.70 -20.03 29.15
N ARG A 12 -16.16 -19.27 30.12
CA ARG A 12 -14.78 -18.75 30.08
C ARG A 12 -13.87 -19.34 31.16
N GLN A 13 -14.36 -20.32 31.93
CA GLN A 13 -13.69 -20.84 33.13
C GLN A 13 -12.41 -21.63 32.83
N SER A 14 -12.35 -22.36 31.71
CA SER A 14 -11.20 -23.19 31.32
C SER A 14 -10.78 -22.90 29.89
N ALA A 15 -9.55 -23.28 29.54
CA ALA A 15 -9.06 -23.20 28.17
C ALA A 15 -9.92 -24.06 27.21
N ALA A 16 -10.32 -25.26 27.65
CA ALA A 16 -11.18 -26.15 26.86
C ALA A 16 -12.56 -25.53 26.57
N LEU A 17 -13.18 -24.86 27.55
CA LEU A 17 -14.45 -24.16 27.33
C LEU A 17 -14.28 -22.99 26.35
N ARG A 18 -13.21 -22.20 26.48
CA ARG A 18 -12.97 -21.09 25.54
C ARG A 18 -12.74 -21.58 24.11
N ALA A 19 -12.00 -22.67 23.93
CA ALA A 19 -11.77 -23.27 22.61
C ALA A 19 -13.06 -23.83 21.99
N LEU A 20 -13.95 -24.44 22.79
CA LEU A 20 -15.23 -24.98 22.31
C LEU A 20 -16.19 -23.89 21.81
N PHE A 21 -16.14 -22.70 22.43
CA PHE A 21 -17.00 -21.56 22.11
C PHE A 21 -16.24 -20.45 21.37
N GLU A 22 -15.09 -20.77 20.75
CA GLU A 22 -14.35 -19.82 19.93
C GLU A 22 -15.11 -19.53 18.62
N GLU A 23 -15.44 -18.27 18.39
CA GLU A 23 -16.25 -17.85 17.22
C GLU A 23 -15.40 -17.47 16.01
N THR A 24 -14.12 -17.19 16.20
CA THR A 24 -13.22 -16.67 15.16
C THR A 24 -11.92 -17.43 15.20
N THR A 25 -11.55 -18.00 14.06
CA THR A 25 -10.26 -18.66 13.86
C THR A 25 -9.38 -17.79 12.98
N LEU A 26 -8.07 -17.94 13.13
CA LEU A 26 -7.07 -17.29 12.28
C LEU A 26 -6.06 -18.34 11.84
N SER A 27 -5.78 -18.38 10.55
CA SER A 27 -4.88 -19.32 9.90
C SER A 27 -3.93 -18.60 8.95
N LEU A 28 -2.90 -19.30 8.46
CA LEU A 28 -2.00 -18.76 7.43
C LEU A 28 -2.73 -18.43 6.12
N ASN A 29 -3.89 -19.05 5.85
CA ASN A 29 -4.69 -18.78 4.66
C ASN A 29 -5.39 -17.41 4.71
N ASP A 30 -5.47 -16.80 5.89
CA ASP A 30 -6.10 -15.49 6.09
C ASP A 30 -5.09 -14.33 5.95
N LEU A 31 -3.81 -14.65 5.73
CA LEU A 31 -2.72 -13.68 5.73
C LEU A 31 -2.21 -13.38 4.31
N VAL A 32 -1.98 -12.11 4.04
CA VAL A 32 -1.22 -11.60 2.89
C VAL A 32 0.01 -10.90 3.44
N LEU A 33 1.19 -11.21 2.91
CA LEU A 33 2.45 -10.61 3.36
C LEU A 33 2.86 -9.44 2.46
N PRO A 34 2.86 -8.19 2.95
CA PRO A 34 3.48 -7.07 2.25
C PRO A 34 4.98 -7.27 2.15
N ILE A 35 5.54 -7.13 0.95
CA ILE A 35 6.98 -7.15 0.71
C ILE A 35 7.43 -5.86 0.04
N PHE A 36 8.57 -5.34 0.48
CA PHE A 36 9.18 -4.12 -0.04
C PHE A 36 10.40 -4.50 -0.87
N VAL A 37 10.41 -4.14 -2.14
CA VAL A 37 11.49 -4.45 -3.06
C VAL A 37 12.12 -3.15 -3.55
N GLU A 38 13.43 -3.01 -3.43
CA GLU A 38 14.17 -1.84 -3.91
C GLU A 38 15.10 -2.29 -5.03
N GLU A 39 15.02 -1.60 -6.17
CA GLU A 39 15.91 -1.84 -7.30
C GLU A 39 17.31 -1.26 -7.05
N GLU A 40 18.32 -1.78 -7.74
CA GLU A 40 19.68 -1.21 -7.75
C GLU A 40 20.34 -1.04 -6.36
N ILE A 41 20.04 -1.94 -5.43
CA ILE A 41 20.74 -2.02 -4.14
C ILE A 41 21.36 -3.40 -3.92
N ASP A 42 22.40 -3.43 -3.09
CA ASP A 42 23.15 -4.66 -2.84
C ASP A 42 22.77 -5.40 -1.55
N ASP A 43 22.38 -4.66 -0.53
CA ASP A 43 22.13 -5.15 0.82
C ASP A 43 20.71 -4.84 1.27
N TYR A 44 20.17 -5.69 2.14
CA TYR A 44 18.87 -5.42 2.76
C TYR A 44 18.93 -4.14 3.58
N LYS A 45 17.98 -3.23 3.35
CA LYS A 45 17.89 -1.97 4.10
C LYS A 45 16.78 -2.04 5.13
N ALA A 46 17.08 -1.72 6.38
CA ALA A 46 16.06 -1.67 7.44
C ALA A 46 15.13 -0.47 7.25
N ILE A 47 13.84 -0.67 7.54
CA ILE A 47 12.88 0.43 7.64
C ILE A 47 12.79 0.83 9.12
N GLU A 48 13.40 1.95 9.50
CA GLU A 48 13.48 2.38 10.91
C GLU A 48 12.11 2.50 11.58
N ALA A 49 11.11 2.98 10.85
CA ALA A 49 9.73 3.12 11.35
C ALA A 49 9.01 1.77 11.55
N MET A 50 9.55 0.67 11.02
CA MET A 50 8.96 -0.67 11.08
C MET A 50 10.02 -1.69 11.52
N PRO A 51 10.33 -1.77 12.83
CA PRO A 51 11.33 -2.70 13.35
C PRO A 51 11.08 -4.14 12.90
N GLY A 52 12.10 -4.78 12.33
CA GLY A 52 12.03 -6.14 11.78
C GLY A 52 11.60 -6.21 10.31
N VAL A 53 11.23 -5.09 9.69
CA VAL A 53 10.93 -5.01 8.25
C VAL A 53 12.14 -4.49 7.49
N MET A 54 12.45 -5.18 6.39
CA MET A 54 13.57 -4.86 5.52
C MET A 54 13.06 -4.64 4.10
N ARG A 55 13.74 -3.76 3.37
CA ARG A 55 13.65 -3.65 1.92
C ARG A 55 14.55 -4.72 1.32
N ILE A 56 13.96 -5.48 0.40
CA ILE A 56 14.59 -6.61 -0.28
C ILE A 56 15.26 -6.05 -1.54
N PRO A 57 16.58 -6.23 -1.70
CA PRO A 57 17.23 -5.99 -2.97
C PRO A 57 16.56 -6.81 -4.07
N GLU A 58 16.23 -6.20 -5.21
CA GLU A 58 15.58 -6.91 -6.33
C GLU A 58 16.31 -8.22 -6.69
N LYS A 59 17.65 -8.20 -6.68
CA LYS A 59 18.50 -9.38 -6.95
C LYS A 59 18.29 -10.55 -5.98
N TYR A 60 17.75 -10.31 -4.79
CA TYR A 60 17.45 -11.33 -3.79
C TYR A 60 15.96 -11.68 -3.70
N LEU A 61 15.11 -11.06 -4.51
CA LEU A 61 13.66 -11.27 -4.46
C LEU A 61 13.27 -12.74 -4.70
N ALA A 62 13.91 -13.41 -5.67
CA ALA A 62 13.67 -14.83 -5.93
C ALA A 62 13.94 -15.69 -4.67
N ARG A 63 15.05 -15.45 -3.98
CA ARG A 63 15.38 -16.16 -2.73
C ARG A 63 14.35 -15.88 -1.63
N GLU A 64 13.93 -14.62 -1.49
CA GLU A 64 12.93 -14.26 -0.48
C GLU A 64 11.56 -14.88 -0.77
N ILE A 65 11.13 -14.92 -2.03
CA ILE A 65 9.82 -15.48 -2.36
C ILE A 65 9.78 -17.00 -2.14
N GLU A 66 10.87 -17.73 -2.40
CA GLU A 66 11.02 -19.13 -2.01
C GLU A 66 10.95 -19.30 -0.49
N ARG A 67 11.66 -18.46 0.27
CA ARG A 67 11.63 -18.49 1.73
C ARG A 67 10.22 -18.27 2.26
N ILE A 68 9.49 -17.31 1.69
CA ILE A 68 8.11 -16.97 2.05
C ILE A 68 7.17 -18.14 1.74
N ALA A 69 7.30 -18.74 0.55
CA ALA A 69 6.51 -19.90 0.16
C ALA A 69 6.76 -21.10 1.08
N ASN A 70 8.03 -21.37 1.42
CA ASN A 70 8.42 -22.46 2.32
C ASN A 70 7.91 -22.26 3.76
N ALA A 71 7.64 -21.02 4.17
CA ALA A 71 7.00 -20.73 5.45
C ALA A 71 5.48 -20.99 5.45
N GLY A 72 4.90 -21.36 4.30
CA GLY A 72 3.48 -21.65 4.13
C GLY A 72 2.61 -20.43 3.82
N ILE A 73 3.22 -19.27 3.55
CA ILE A 73 2.49 -18.07 3.11
C ILE A 73 1.98 -18.27 1.68
N ARG A 74 0.70 -17.95 1.46
CA ARG A 74 0.02 -18.18 0.18
C ARG A 74 0.04 -16.97 -0.74
N SER A 75 0.16 -15.76 -0.19
CA SER A 75 0.07 -14.54 -0.96
C SER A 75 1.00 -13.44 -0.47
N VAL A 76 1.52 -12.67 -1.43
CA VAL A 76 2.32 -11.47 -1.20
C VAL A 76 1.70 -10.25 -1.87
N MET A 77 1.90 -9.08 -1.25
CA MET A 77 1.61 -7.77 -1.84
C MET A 77 2.93 -7.06 -2.13
N THR A 78 3.22 -6.78 -3.40
CA THR A 78 4.50 -6.19 -3.81
C THR A 78 4.45 -4.66 -3.77
N PHE A 79 5.37 -4.07 -3.02
CA PHE A 79 5.64 -2.62 -2.99
C PHE A 79 7.05 -2.37 -3.51
N GLY A 80 7.16 -1.61 -4.61
CA GLY A 80 8.44 -1.25 -5.20
C GLY A 80 8.94 0.10 -4.66
N ILE A 81 10.23 0.19 -4.38
CA ILE A 81 10.96 1.43 -4.16
C ILE A 81 11.81 1.66 -5.40
N SER A 82 11.44 2.67 -6.19
CA SER A 82 12.09 2.94 -7.46
C SER A 82 13.20 3.98 -7.32
N HIS A 83 14.22 3.84 -8.16
CA HIS A 83 15.24 4.87 -8.41
C HIS A 83 14.95 5.65 -9.70
N HIS A 84 13.93 5.25 -10.46
CA HIS A 84 13.51 5.83 -11.74
C HIS A 84 12.22 6.64 -11.57
N THR A 85 12.25 7.65 -10.70
CA THR A 85 11.08 8.50 -10.45
C THR A 85 10.97 9.65 -11.46
N ASP A 86 9.75 9.95 -11.91
CA ASP A 86 9.47 11.11 -12.77
C ASP A 86 8.18 11.82 -12.34
N ALA A 87 7.69 12.80 -13.12
CA ALA A 87 6.48 13.55 -12.74
C ALA A 87 5.18 12.75 -12.83
N THR A 88 5.16 11.58 -13.48
CA THR A 88 3.94 10.82 -13.76
C THR A 88 3.99 9.37 -13.29
N GLY A 89 5.14 8.91 -12.79
CA GLY A 89 5.40 7.52 -12.40
C GLY A 89 5.54 6.58 -13.59
N SER A 90 6.16 7.02 -14.70
CA SER A 90 6.06 6.27 -15.96
C SER A 90 6.73 4.89 -15.98
N ASP A 91 7.67 4.62 -15.07
CA ASP A 91 8.25 3.29 -14.90
C ASP A 91 7.19 2.23 -14.57
N THR A 92 6.11 2.61 -13.89
CA THR A 92 5.07 1.67 -13.44
C THR A 92 4.33 0.97 -14.57
N TRP A 93 4.24 1.59 -15.75
CA TRP A 93 3.63 1.00 -16.95
C TRP A 93 4.67 0.64 -18.03
N ASN A 94 5.94 0.58 -17.67
CA ASN A 94 6.97 0.02 -18.51
C ASN A 94 6.95 -1.52 -18.37
N GLU A 95 6.93 -2.25 -19.49
CA GLU A 95 6.97 -3.72 -19.50
C GLU A 95 8.20 -4.31 -18.79
N ASN A 96 9.27 -3.52 -18.67
CA ASN A 96 10.48 -3.86 -17.94
C ASN A 96 10.68 -3.00 -16.69
N GLY A 97 9.69 -2.23 -16.26
CA GLY A 97 9.72 -1.44 -15.03
C GLY A 97 9.61 -2.29 -13.77
N LEU A 98 9.87 -1.69 -12.61
CA LEU A 98 10.01 -2.43 -11.34
C LEU A 98 8.73 -3.22 -10.99
N VAL A 99 7.55 -2.64 -11.24
CA VAL A 99 6.24 -3.29 -11.02
C VAL A 99 6.13 -4.63 -11.79
N ALA A 100 6.49 -4.61 -13.06
CA ALA A 100 6.47 -5.79 -13.92
C ALA A 100 7.52 -6.82 -13.48
N ARG A 101 8.76 -6.36 -13.21
CA ARG A 101 9.87 -7.23 -12.82
C ARG A 101 9.58 -7.95 -11.50
N MET A 102 9.05 -7.26 -10.49
CA MET A 102 8.65 -7.88 -9.22
C MET A 102 7.66 -9.03 -9.43
N SER A 103 6.58 -8.76 -10.17
CA SER A 103 5.54 -9.77 -10.44
C SER A 103 6.10 -10.97 -11.20
N ARG A 104 6.90 -10.70 -12.24
CA ARG A 104 7.56 -11.73 -13.06
C ARG A 104 8.52 -12.58 -12.26
N ILE A 105 9.35 -11.98 -11.40
CA ILE A 105 10.29 -12.72 -10.53
C ILE A 105 9.51 -13.60 -9.56
N CYS A 106 8.49 -13.07 -8.89
CA CYS A 106 7.68 -13.84 -7.95
C CYS A 106 7.01 -15.06 -8.62
N LYS A 107 6.35 -14.86 -9.76
CA LYS A 107 5.65 -15.95 -10.47
C LYS A 107 6.59 -16.95 -11.14
N SER A 108 7.72 -16.50 -11.68
CA SER A 108 8.71 -17.41 -12.28
C SER A 108 9.40 -18.28 -11.23
N THR A 109 9.60 -17.76 -10.02
CA THR A 109 10.24 -18.49 -8.92
C THR A 109 9.26 -19.43 -8.21
N VAL A 110 8.06 -18.95 -7.89
CA VAL A 110 7.02 -19.75 -7.24
C VAL A 110 5.70 -19.55 -7.99
N PRO A 111 5.39 -20.38 -9.01
CA PRO A 111 4.19 -20.23 -9.84
C PRO A 111 2.86 -20.25 -9.05
N GLU A 112 2.83 -21.01 -7.95
CA GLU A 112 1.67 -21.17 -7.07
C GLU A 112 1.49 -20.00 -6.09
N MET A 113 2.45 -19.07 -6.00
CA MET A 113 2.33 -17.89 -5.16
C MET A 113 1.27 -16.97 -5.73
N ILE A 114 0.35 -16.51 -4.88
CA ILE A 114 -0.64 -15.49 -5.24
C ILE A 114 0.01 -14.11 -5.11
N VAL A 115 0.30 -13.48 -6.25
CA VAL A 115 0.97 -12.19 -6.34
C VAL A 115 -0.06 -11.08 -6.50
N MET A 116 -0.12 -10.19 -5.52
CA MET A 116 -0.91 -8.97 -5.57
C MET A 116 0.02 -7.79 -5.87
N SER A 117 -0.18 -7.12 -7.00
CA SER A 117 0.61 -5.94 -7.36
C SER A 117 -0.06 -4.68 -6.86
N ASP A 118 0.65 -3.91 -6.02
CA ASP A 118 0.22 -2.55 -5.70
C ASP A 118 0.29 -1.67 -6.96
N THR A 119 -0.84 -1.04 -7.28
CA THR A 119 -1.05 -0.25 -8.50
C THR A 119 -1.27 1.20 -8.08
N CYS A 120 -0.15 1.88 -7.89
CA CYS A 120 -0.06 3.26 -7.41
C CYS A 120 1.18 3.94 -8.02
N PHE A 121 1.25 5.27 -7.87
CA PHE A 121 2.36 6.11 -8.35
C PHE A 121 3.13 6.81 -7.23
N CYS A 122 2.70 6.66 -5.98
CA CYS A 122 3.27 7.39 -4.85
C CYS A 122 4.77 7.09 -4.65
N GLU A 123 5.20 5.88 -5.00
CA GLU A 123 6.59 5.40 -4.91
C GLU A 123 7.42 5.69 -6.17
N TYR A 124 6.78 6.19 -7.23
CA TYR A 124 7.37 6.36 -8.57
C TYR A 124 7.30 7.81 -9.08
N THR A 125 6.60 8.69 -8.35
CA THR A 125 6.51 10.10 -8.70
C THR A 125 7.50 10.93 -7.90
N SER A 126 8.12 11.92 -8.55
CA SER A 126 9.08 12.84 -7.92
C SER A 126 8.47 13.67 -6.79
N HIS A 127 7.16 13.92 -6.85
CA HIS A 127 6.40 14.64 -5.82
C HIS A 127 5.76 13.71 -4.77
N GLY A 128 5.80 12.39 -4.96
CA GLY A 128 5.25 11.41 -4.02
C GLY A 128 3.71 11.42 -3.88
N HIS A 129 3.01 11.85 -4.93
CA HIS A 129 1.54 11.80 -4.96
C HIS A 129 1.08 10.59 -5.77
N CYS A 130 -0.10 10.06 -5.45
CA CYS A 130 -0.58 8.81 -6.02
C CYS A 130 -1.22 9.02 -7.41
N GLY A 131 -0.66 9.91 -8.24
CA GLY A 131 -1.21 10.26 -9.55
C GLY A 131 -0.53 11.47 -10.19
N VAL A 132 -1.03 11.83 -11.37
CA VAL A 132 -0.53 12.96 -12.17
C VAL A 132 -0.86 14.27 -11.45
N LEU A 133 0.15 15.11 -11.24
CA LEU A 133 -0.04 16.41 -10.58
C LEU A 133 -0.33 17.51 -11.62
N CYS A 134 -1.31 18.36 -11.31
CA CYS A 134 -1.68 19.55 -12.06
C CYS A 134 -1.88 20.73 -11.09
N ASP A 135 -2.16 21.92 -11.62
CA ASP A 135 -2.24 23.17 -10.83
C ASP A 135 -3.24 23.12 -9.66
N HIS A 136 -4.27 22.27 -9.75
CA HIS A 136 -5.33 22.12 -8.73
C HIS A 136 -5.21 20.85 -7.87
N GLY A 137 -4.10 20.12 -7.98
CA GLY A 137 -3.82 18.90 -7.22
C GLY A 137 -3.64 17.67 -8.11
N VAL A 138 -4.06 16.51 -7.63
CA VAL A 138 -3.93 15.26 -8.41
C VAL A 138 -5.07 15.17 -9.41
N ASP A 139 -4.75 15.13 -10.70
CA ASP A 139 -5.71 14.95 -11.79
C ASP A 139 -6.22 13.51 -11.78
N ASN A 140 -7.51 13.33 -11.49
CA ASN A 140 -8.12 12.02 -11.36
C ASN A 140 -8.16 11.26 -12.69
N ASP A 141 -8.49 11.93 -13.79
CA ASP A 141 -8.78 11.27 -15.06
C ASP A 141 -7.47 10.86 -15.76
N ALA A 142 -6.47 11.74 -15.74
CA ALA A 142 -5.12 11.39 -16.19
C ALA A 142 -4.51 10.25 -15.36
N THR A 143 -4.78 10.24 -14.04
CA THR A 143 -4.32 9.17 -13.14
C THR A 143 -5.01 7.84 -13.46
N LEU A 144 -6.32 7.84 -13.73
CA LEU A 144 -7.06 6.63 -14.08
C LEU A 144 -6.57 6.01 -15.40
N GLU A 145 -6.23 6.83 -16.39
CA GLU A 145 -5.66 6.34 -17.64
C GLU A 145 -4.33 5.60 -17.39
N ASN A 146 -3.46 6.20 -16.59
CA ASN A 146 -2.17 5.60 -16.25
C ASN A 146 -2.32 4.34 -15.38
N LEU A 147 -3.27 4.29 -14.46
CA LEU A 147 -3.56 3.09 -13.66
C LEU A 147 -3.99 1.93 -14.56
N GLY A 148 -4.74 2.21 -15.63
CA GLY A 148 -5.08 1.21 -16.64
C GLY A 148 -3.85 0.62 -17.33
N LYS A 149 -2.89 1.48 -17.73
CA LYS A 149 -1.63 1.03 -18.35
C LYS A 149 -0.79 0.18 -17.40
N GLN A 150 -0.64 0.62 -16.14
CA GLN A 150 0.07 -0.11 -15.10
C GLN A 150 -0.59 -1.48 -14.83
N ALA A 151 -1.92 -1.53 -14.74
CA ALA A 151 -2.66 -2.77 -14.51
C ALA A 151 -2.43 -3.81 -15.62
N VAL A 152 -2.44 -3.39 -16.89
CA VAL A 152 -2.17 -4.27 -18.03
C VAL A 152 -0.77 -4.86 -17.95
N VAL A 153 0.23 -4.03 -17.67
CA VAL A 153 1.63 -4.48 -17.58
C VAL A 153 1.86 -5.41 -16.40
N ALA A 154 1.30 -5.12 -15.23
CA ALA A 154 1.40 -5.98 -14.06
C ALA A 154 0.71 -7.34 -14.29
N ALA A 155 -0.48 -7.35 -14.90
CA ALA A 155 -1.18 -8.57 -15.28
C ALA A 155 -0.38 -9.39 -16.31
N ALA A 156 0.16 -8.73 -17.35
CA ALA A 156 1.01 -9.37 -18.35
C ALA A 156 2.30 -9.97 -17.75
N ALA A 157 2.81 -9.39 -16.66
CA ALA A 157 3.94 -9.92 -15.91
C ALA A 157 3.58 -11.09 -14.97
N GLY A 158 2.29 -11.42 -14.83
CA GLY A 158 1.78 -12.56 -14.08
C GLY A 158 1.14 -12.23 -12.74
N ALA A 159 0.91 -10.95 -12.40
CA ALA A 159 0.21 -10.61 -11.15
C ALA A 159 -1.22 -11.21 -11.15
N ASP A 160 -1.55 -12.01 -10.14
CA ASP A 160 -2.88 -12.63 -10.02
C ASP A 160 -3.94 -11.57 -9.66
N PHE A 161 -3.53 -10.56 -8.88
CA PHE A 161 -4.39 -9.45 -8.48
C PHE A 161 -3.75 -8.09 -8.76
N ILE A 162 -4.59 -7.18 -9.23
CA ILE A 162 -4.28 -5.76 -9.36
C ILE A 162 -4.99 -5.01 -8.23
N ARG A 163 -4.24 -4.27 -7.42
CA ARG A 163 -4.77 -3.50 -6.29
C ARG A 163 -4.49 -2.01 -6.48
N SER A 164 -5.52 -1.23 -6.79
CA SER A 164 -5.38 0.22 -6.99
C SER A 164 -5.75 1.05 -5.76
N PHE A 165 -5.03 2.15 -5.52
CA PHE A 165 -5.46 3.17 -4.56
C PHE A 165 -6.54 4.07 -5.19
N ARG A 166 -7.81 3.71 -5.01
CA ARG A 166 -8.92 4.60 -5.34
C ARG A 166 -9.13 5.61 -4.20
N ARG A 167 -9.00 6.90 -4.48
CA ARG A 167 -9.69 7.93 -3.68
C ARG A 167 -11.12 7.98 -4.21
N ASP A 168 -12.09 7.57 -3.40
CA ASP A 168 -13.49 7.71 -3.75
C ASP A 168 -13.80 9.17 -4.10
N GLY A 169 -14.17 9.40 -5.36
CA GLY A 169 -14.80 10.64 -5.79
C GLY A 169 -16.16 10.75 -5.11
N ARG A 170 -16.22 11.57 -4.06
CA ARG A 170 -17.49 12.04 -3.50
C ARG A 170 -17.41 13.56 -3.39
N THR A 171 -17.88 14.25 -4.44
CA THR A 171 -19.15 15.02 -4.50
C THR A 171 -19.06 16.10 -5.58
N GLY A 172 -20.01 16.11 -6.53
CA GLY A 172 -20.37 17.30 -7.30
C GLY A 172 -20.34 17.14 -8.83
N ALA A 173 -21.54 17.10 -9.42
CA ALA A 173 -21.90 17.51 -10.79
C ALA A 173 -21.14 16.91 -11.99
N GLY A 174 -21.89 16.17 -12.80
CA GLY A 174 -21.56 15.91 -14.20
C GLY A 174 -21.53 14.43 -14.51
N ASP A 175 -22.47 13.98 -15.33
CA ASP A 175 -22.45 12.67 -15.97
C ASP A 175 -21.11 12.40 -16.66
N SER A 176 -20.19 11.74 -15.96
CA SER A 176 -19.10 10.99 -16.58
C SER A 176 -19.65 9.60 -16.92
N PRO A 177 -19.48 9.08 -18.16
CA PRO A 177 -20.04 7.79 -18.58
C PRO A 177 -19.49 6.58 -17.81
N LEU A 178 -18.64 6.79 -16.80
CA LEU A 178 -18.10 5.77 -15.91
C LEU A 178 -18.80 5.69 -14.54
N ALA A 179 -19.75 6.58 -14.23
CA ALA A 179 -20.53 6.53 -12.98
C ALA A 179 -21.59 5.41 -12.93
N GLY A 180 -21.75 4.65 -14.02
CA GLY A 180 -22.81 3.66 -14.18
C GLY A 180 -22.31 2.30 -14.60
N ARG A 181 -21.30 1.71 -13.95
CA ARG A 181 -20.95 0.28 -14.09
C ARG A 181 -20.15 -0.19 -12.87
N ARG A 182 -20.81 -0.90 -11.94
CA ARG A 182 -20.13 -1.91 -11.11
C ARG A 182 -19.67 -3.03 -12.04
N ARG A 183 -18.59 -2.80 -12.80
CA ARG A 183 -17.91 -3.87 -13.53
C ARG A 183 -16.53 -3.99 -12.91
N LEU A 184 -16.31 -5.13 -12.26
CA LEU A 184 -14.98 -5.73 -12.22
C LEU A 184 -14.49 -5.72 -13.67
N HIS A 185 -13.51 -4.89 -13.98
CA HIS A 185 -12.81 -5.01 -15.26
C HIS A 185 -11.91 -6.24 -15.12
N GLN A 186 -12.42 -7.39 -15.58
CA GLN A 186 -11.59 -8.56 -15.84
C GLN A 186 -10.63 -8.19 -16.96
N TYR A 187 -9.35 -8.07 -16.64
CA TYR A 187 -8.29 -8.09 -17.63
C TYR A 187 -7.97 -9.56 -17.87
N GLY A 188 -8.75 -10.25 -18.71
CA GLY A 188 -8.65 -11.71 -18.86
C GLY A 188 -9.04 -12.45 -17.57
N ASP A 189 -8.20 -13.40 -17.15
CA ASP A 189 -8.41 -14.22 -15.94
C ASP A 189 -7.99 -13.51 -14.63
N HIS A 190 -7.48 -12.28 -14.70
CA HIS A 190 -6.95 -11.53 -13.56
C HIS A 190 -8.05 -10.81 -12.76
N VAL A 191 -7.91 -10.80 -11.43
CA VAL A 191 -8.92 -10.24 -10.52
C VAL A 191 -8.50 -8.86 -10.02
N LEU A 192 -9.38 -7.86 -10.20
CA LEU A 192 -9.21 -6.54 -9.61
C LEU A 192 -9.74 -6.54 -8.17
N LEU A 193 -8.89 -6.24 -7.18
CA LEU A 193 -9.32 -6.02 -5.80
C LEU A 193 -9.51 -4.51 -5.57
N ASP A 194 -10.75 -4.05 -5.64
CA ASP A 194 -11.13 -2.70 -5.21
C ASP A 194 -11.18 -2.67 -3.67
N GLN A 195 -10.31 -1.87 -3.06
CA GLN A 195 -10.27 -1.51 -1.63
C GLN A 195 -10.88 -2.53 -0.66
N VAL A 196 -10.29 -3.73 -0.55
CA VAL A 196 -10.38 -4.45 0.73
C VAL A 196 -9.36 -3.76 1.65
N ARG A 197 -9.84 -3.07 2.69
CA ARG A 197 -8.98 -2.57 3.77
C ARG A 197 -8.30 -3.78 4.41
N PHE A 198 -7.13 -4.15 3.90
CA PHE A 198 -6.24 -5.04 4.62
C PHE A 198 -5.87 -4.35 5.93
N PHE A 199 -5.95 -5.11 7.02
CA PHE A 199 -5.52 -4.71 8.34
C PHE A 199 -3.98 -4.61 8.33
N LEU A 200 -3.42 -3.66 7.56
CA LEU A 200 -2.08 -3.17 7.82
C LEU A 200 -2.15 -2.58 9.22
N LEU A 201 -1.43 -3.18 10.17
CA LEU A 201 -1.20 -2.59 11.48
C LEU A 201 -0.65 -1.19 11.27
N ARG A 202 -1.54 -0.20 11.32
CA ARG A 202 -1.29 1.25 11.32
C ARG A 202 -0.41 1.71 10.15
N SER A 203 -1.01 2.47 9.24
CA SER A 203 -0.34 3.25 8.20
C SER A 203 1.05 3.72 8.63
N VAL A 204 2.07 3.42 7.80
CA VAL A 204 3.43 3.96 7.93
C VAL A 204 3.34 5.43 8.34
N PRO A 205 4.02 5.87 9.42
CA PRO A 205 3.91 7.23 9.90
C PRO A 205 4.31 8.21 8.79
N ARG A 206 3.37 9.07 8.39
CA ARG A 206 3.52 10.14 7.39
C ARG A 206 4.53 11.25 7.77
N SER A 207 5.41 11.01 8.73
CA SER A 207 6.38 12.00 9.23
C SER A 207 7.80 11.81 8.71
N GLY A 208 8.09 10.74 7.95
CA GLY A 208 9.39 10.57 7.29
C GLY A 208 9.37 11.20 5.90
N ARG A 209 9.74 12.47 5.79
CA ARG A 209 10.13 13.05 4.49
C ARG A 209 11.30 12.23 3.96
N TYR A 210 11.11 11.45 2.89
CA TYR A 210 12.22 10.89 2.13
C TYR A 210 12.85 12.04 1.35
N ARG A 211 13.82 12.72 1.98
CA ARG A 211 14.61 13.77 1.36
C ARG A 211 15.69 13.06 0.55
N ALA A 212 15.57 13.07 -0.78
CA ALA A 212 16.71 12.79 -1.64
C ALA A 212 17.82 13.80 -1.28
N GLU A 213 18.96 13.30 -0.80
CA GLU A 213 20.12 14.15 -0.51
C GLU A 213 20.75 14.63 -1.82
N GLY A 214 20.29 15.77 -2.30
CA GLY A 214 20.94 16.62 -3.29
C GLY A 214 21.38 17.94 -2.64
N ARG A 215 22.64 18.32 -2.83
CA ARG A 215 23.31 19.50 -2.25
C ARG A 215 22.69 20.85 -2.62
N SER A 216 22.81 21.79 -1.65
CA SER A 216 22.97 23.26 -1.75
C SER A 216 21.72 24.05 -2.22
N GLU A 217 21.31 25.21 -1.71
CA GLU A 217 21.96 26.32 -0.99
C GLU A 217 20.96 27.03 -0.05
N ASN A 218 21.49 27.90 0.80
CA ASN A 218 20.83 28.74 1.80
C ASN A 218 19.57 29.47 1.31
N LEU A 219 18.50 29.44 2.12
CA LEU A 219 17.61 30.58 2.30
C LEU A 219 17.24 30.67 3.79
N SER A 220 17.46 31.87 4.31
CA SER A 220 17.43 32.33 5.69
C SER A 220 16.10 32.12 6.41
N ASP A 221 16.20 31.72 7.68
CA ASP A 221 15.14 31.73 8.68
C ASP A 221 14.59 33.15 8.93
N GLU A 222 13.28 33.34 8.80
CA GLU A 222 12.54 34.37 9.54
C GLU A 222 11.63 33.69 10.57
N PRO A 223 11.54 34.19 11.83
CA PRO A 223 10.77 33.53 12.88
C PRO A 223 9.28 33.92 12.86
N ASP A 224 8.44 32.90 13.03
CA ASP A 224 6.97 32.99 13.18
C ASP A 224 6.54 33.87 14.38
N GLU A 225 5.61 34.79 14.12
CA GLU A 225 4.90 35.60 15.13
C GLU A 225 3.69 34.81 15.70
N PRO A 226 3.44 34.78 17.02
CA PRO A 226 2.39 33.95 17.60
C PRO A 226 0.99 34.61 17.54
N PRO A 227 -0.11 33.82 17.47
CA PRO A 227 -1.45 34.34 17.20
C PRO A 227 -2.08 34.99 18.45
N GLY A 228 -2.81 36.08 18.18
CA GLY A 228 -3.40 37.00 19.17
C GLY A 228 -4.35 36.36 20.18
N GLY A 229 -4.10 36.67 21.45
CA GLY A 229 -4.96 36.38 22.59
C GLY A 229 -5.96 37.52 22.83
N HIS A 230 -7.24 37.14 22.97
CA HIS A 230 -8.36 38.01 23.31
C HIS A 230 -8.10 38.87 24.56
N SER A 231 -8.24 40.19 24.41
CA SER A 231 -8.18 41.17 25.49
C SER A 231 -9.40 41.03 26.43
N ARG A 232 -9.16 40.66 27.69
CA ARG A 232 -10.08 40.94 28.79
C ARG A 232 -9.78 42.31 29.37
N VAL A 233 -10.81 43.15 29.38
CA VAL A 233 -10.93 44.42 30.08
C VAL A 233 -10.87 44.20 31.60
N ALA A 234 -10.05 44.97 32.33
CA ALA A 234 -10.46 45.75 33.52
C ALA A 234 -9.29 46.38 34.31
N ALA A 235 -9.44 47.68 34.58
CA ALA A 235 -9.13 48.39 35.83
C ALA A 235 -7.66 48.60 36.24
N ARG A 236 -7.12 49.80 35.98
CA ARG A 236 -7.06 50.98 36.88
C ARG A 236 -6.17 52.05 36.27
#